data_AF-A0A436F0N6-F1
#
_entry.id   AF-A0A436F0N6-F1
#
_cell.length_a   1.000
_cell.length_b   1.000
_cell.length_c   1.000
_cell.angle_alpha   90.00
_cell.angle_beta   90.00
_cell.angle_gamma   90.00
#
_symmetry.space_group_name_H-M   'P 1'
#
loop_
_entity.id
_entity.type
_entity.pdbx_description
1 polymer ?
#
loop_
_entity_poly.entity_id
_entity_poly.type
_entity_poly.pdbx_seq_one_letter_code
_entity_poly.pdbx_strand_id
1 'polypeptide(L)'
;AALGWLGLALIATAYLLLSEDLPFPGWYSLLPVAGTVLVLLSGIGGPQTNRRTGWQALGPAAALSLPPLQWIGTLSYSLYLWHWPVIVYAGMLAPELSVPQRLGCGVLALALSVLTYHLIEDPARRGAWMAVGARAFPKAIPGAKPLRAFPGLVLVPALMLTGTGVAVAYANAHLATRNIGPEQRGIEQAVERPSIARAVDKNCLADFQTVTPKPCMFGPADATRTIVLFGDSHADQWSTPLIEAARRNDTKIITYLKSSCRASRLSTFNTVLKRDYTECDAWREQAISEIIRHKPRLVVISEFSIGNLIRDLPAAERTAEVARWQAGLRST
;
A
#
# COMPACT_ATOMS: atom_id res chain seq x y z
N ALA A 1 -3.89 -32.66 -19.02
CA ALA A 1 -4.57 -31.67 -19.89
C ALA A 1 -5.83 -31.10 -19.23
N ALA A 2 -6.81 -31.93 -18.87
CA ALA A 2 -8.06 -31.47 -18.22
C ALA A 2 -7.83 -30.62 -16.95
N LEU A 3 -6.95 -31.06 -16.04
CA LEU A 3 -6.58 -30.28 -14.84
C LEU A 3 -5.99 -28.91 -15.18
N GLY A 4 -5.17 -28.82 -16.24
CA GLY A 4 -4.57 -27.55 -16.66
C GLY A 4 -5.60 -26.58 -17.25
N TRP A 5 -6.54 -27.09 -18.05
CA TRP A 5 -7.64 -26.27 -18.59
C TRP A 5 -8.60 -25.82 -17.50
N LEU A 6 -8.93 -26.71 -16.57
CA LEU A 6 -9.71 -26.36 -15.38
C LEU A 6 -8.97 -25.29 -14.56
N GLY A 7 -7.68 -25.46 -14.33
CA GLY A 7 -6.87 -24.49 -13.60
C GLY A 7 -6.85 -23.10 -14.26
N LEU A 8 -6.64 -23.04 -15.58
CA LEU A 8 -6.75 -21.79 -16.34
C LEU A 8 -8.16 -21.19 -16.28
N ALA A 9 -9.20 -22.02 -16.37
CA ALA A 9 -10.58 -21.55 -16.26
C ALA A 9 -10.84 -20.92 -14.87
N LEU A 10 -10.34 -21.51 -13.78
CA LEU A 10 -10.46 -20.92 -12.44
C LEU A 10 -9.70 -19.59 -12.32
N ILE A 11 -8.49 -19.49 -12.89
CA ILE A 11 -7.72 -18.23 -12.91
C ILE A 11 -8.46 -17.16 -13.72
N ALA A 12 -8.96 -17.51 -14.91
CA ALA A 12 -9.71 -16.59 -15.76
C ALA A 12 -11.03 -16.16 -15.09
N THR A 13 -11.73 -17.09 -14.45
CA THR A 13 -12.95 -16.81 -13.67
C THR A 13 -12.65 -15.85 -12.53
N ALA A 14 -11.56 -16.08 -11.80
CA ALA A 14 -11.11 -15.18 -10.74
C ALA A 14 -10.80 -13.78 -11.29
N TYR A 15 -10.08 -13.69 -12.42
CA TYR A 15 -9.74 -12.41 -13.05
C TYR A 15 -10.97 -11.64 -13.55
N LEU A 16 -11.97 -12.33 -14.09
CA LEU A 16 -13.15 -11.71 -14.70
C LEU A 16 -14.28 -11.40 -13.71
N LEU A 17 -14.37 -12.14 -12.61
CA LEU A 17 -15.51 -12.04 -11.66
C LEU A 17 -15.14 -11.46 -10.30
N LEU A 18 -13.87 -11.50 -9.89
CA LEU A 18 -13.48 -10.91 -8.61
C LEU A 18 -13.27 -9.40 -8.78
N SER A 19 -14.07 -8.62 -8.06
CA SER A 19 -13.93 -7.17 -7.97
C SER A 19 -12.96 -6.77 -6.86
N GLU A 20 -12.36 -5.58 -7.00
CA GLU A 20 -11.58 -4.88 -5.96
C GLU A 20 -12.43 -4.51 -4.73
N ASP A 21 -13.76 -4.61 -4.83
CA ASP A 21 -14.70 -4.37 -3.74
C ASP A 21 -14.75 -5.52 -2.72
N LEU A 22 -14.28 -6.71 -3.10
CA LEU A 22 -14.25 -7.85 -2.21
C LEU A 22 -13.24 -7.62 -1.06
N PRO A 23 -13.58 -8.00 0.18
CA PRO A 23 -12.64 -7.93 1.30
C PRO A 23 -11.40 -8.77 1.01
N PHE A 24 -10.22 -8.15 1.07
CA PHE A 24 -8.93 -8.81 0.90
C PHE A 24 -8.05 -8.62 2.15
N PRO A 25 -7.39 -9.69 2.65
CA PRO A 25 -7.48 -11.09 2.19
C PRO A 25 -8.79 -11.78 2.58
N GLY A 26 -9.30 -12.66 1.71
CA GLY A 26 -10.57 -13.38 1.93
C GLY A 26 -10.61 -14.75 1.25
N TRP A 27 -11.64 -15.55 1.54
CA TRP A 27 -11.76 -16.93 1.03
C TRP A 27 -11.84 -17.01 -0.51
N TYR A 28 -12.30 -15.95 -1.18
CA TYR A 28 -12.33 -15.84 -2.64
C TYR A 28 -10.94 -16.01 -3.30
N SER A 29 -9.86 -15.72 -2.56
CA SER A 29 -8.48 -15.94 -3.03
C SER A 29 -8.13 -17.41 -3.24
N LEU A 30 -8.89 -18.34 -2.63
CA LEU A 30 -8.73 -19.78 -2.86
C LEU A 30 -8.99 -20.16 -4.32
N LEU A 31 -9.84 -19.43 -5.03
CA LEU A 31 -10.19 -19.72 -6.42
C LEU A 31 -8.98 -19.59 -7.37
N PRO A 32 -8.28 -18.44 -7.48
CA PRO A 32 -7.08 -18.33 -8.31
C PRO A 32 -5.91 -19.18 -7.78
N VAL A 33 -5.83 -19.41 -6.46
CA VAL A 33 -4.79 -20.27 -5.85
C VAL A 33 -4.99 -21.73 -6.28
N ALA A 34 -6.21 -22.27 -6.15
CA ALA A 34 -6.55 -23.61 -6.61
C ALA A 34 -6.32 -23.74 -8.12
N GLY A 35 -6.70 -22.73 -8.90
CA GLY A 35 -6.43 -22.68 -10.33
C GLY A 35 -4.94 -22.80 -10.65
N THR A 36 -4.09 -22.04 -9.95
CA THR A 36 -2.63 -22.08 -10.09
C THR A 36 -2.07 -23.46 -9.73
N VAL A 37 -2.51 -24.05 -8.62
CA VAL A 37 -2.11 -25.41 -8.21
C VAL A 37 -2.47 -26.43 -9.28
N LEU A 38 -3.67 -26.39 -9.83
CA LEU A 38 -4.11 -27.31 -10.89
C LEU A 38 -3.29 -27.16 -12.18
N VAL A 39 -2.93 -25.93 -12.57
CA VAL A 39 -2.01 -25.68 -13.70
C VAL A 39 -0.64 -26.30 -13.43
N LEU A 40 -0.07 -26.09 -12.24
CA LEU A 40 1.23 -26.65 -11.86
C LEU A 40 1.20 -28.19 -11.81
N LEU A 41 0.20 -28.78 -11.15
CA LEU A 41 0.00 -30.24 -11.10
C LEU A 41 -0.12 -30.85 -12.50
N SER A 42 -0.76 -30.13 -13.43
CA SER A 42 -0.87 -30.58 -14.83
C SER A 42 0.47 -30.68 -15.57
N GLY A 43 1.51 -30.01 -15.06
CA GLY A 43 2.88 -30.03 -15.60
C GLY A 43 3.84 -31.02 -14.93
N ILE A 44 3.49 -31.59 -13.77
CA ILE A 44 4.41 -32.45 -12.97
C ILE A 44 4.51 -33.90 -13.52
N GLY A 45 3.52 -34.37 -14.29
CA GLY A 45 3.39 -35.79 -14.66
C GLY A 45 3.88 -36.23 -16.05
N GLY A 46 4.61 -35.39 -16.80
CA GLY A 46 5.07 -35.74 -18.15
C GLY A 46 6.48 -36.33 -18.16
N PRO A 47 6.72 -37.52 -18.75
CA PRO A 47 8.08 -37.99 -19.01
C PRO A 47 8.87 -36.93 -19.80
N GLN A 48 10.09 -36.61 -19.36
CA GLN A 48 11.06 -35.75 -20.07
C GLN A 48 11.52 -36.34 -21.43
N THR A 49 10.93 -37.45 -21.88
CA THR A 49 11.22 -38.13 -23.15
C THR A 49 10.33 -37.60 -24.27
N ASN A 50 10.73 -36.46 -24.81
CA ASN A 50 10.57 -35.94 -26.18
C ASN A 50 9.42 -36.38 -27.14
N ARG A 51 8.26 -36.87 -26.68
CA ARG A 51 7.07 -37.07 -27.54
C ARG A 51 5.79 -36.95 -26.72
N ARG A 52 5.26 -35.73 -26.60
CA ARG A 52 3.87 -35.50 -26.18
C ARG A 52 2.96 -36.02 -27.30
N THR A 53 2.17 -37.06 -27.06
CA THR A 53 1.24 -37.60 -28.05
C THR A 53 -0.20 -37.18 -27.73
N GLY A 54 -0.98 -36.84 -28.76
CA GLY A 54 -2.41 -36.52 -28.67
C GLY A 54 -2.75 -35.25 -27.87
N TRP A 55 -3.85 -35.29 -27.10
CA TRP A 55 -4.40 -34.16 -26.32
C TRP A 55 -3.44 -33.56 -25.27
N GLN A 56 -2.34 -34.25 -24.95
CA GLN A 56 -1.28 -33.74 -24.08
C GLN A 56 -0.45 -32.63 -24.76
N ALA A 57 -0.36 -32.63 -26.09
CA ALA A 57 0.28 -31.56 -26.87
C ALA A 57 -0.58 -30.29 -26.98
N LEU A 58 -1.90 -30.41 -26.78
CA LEU A 58 -2.88 -29.32 -26.81
C LEU A 58 -3.24 -28.79 -25.41
N GLY A 59 -2.52 -29.23 -24.37
CA GLY A 59 -2.76 -28.81 -22.99
C GLY A 59 -2.12 -27.45 -22.65
N PRO A 60 -2.61 -26.74 -21.63
CA PRO A 60 -2.02 -25.47 -21.19
C PRO A 60 -0.55 -25.58 -20.77
N ALA A 61 -0.18 -26.71 -20.16
CA ALA A 61 1.21 -27.01 -19.83
C ALA A 61 2.12 -27.07 -21.08
N ALA A 62 1.58 -27.48 -22.24
CA ALA A 62 2.33 -27.50 -23.48
C ALA A 62 2.54 -26.08 -24.05
N ALA A 63 1.49 -25.25 -24.04
CA ALA A 63 1.59 -23.84 -24.41
C ALA A 63 2.56 -23.08 -23.49
N LEU A 64 2.40 -23.21 -22.17
CA LEU A 64 3.27 -22.55 -21.18
C LEU A 64 4.73 -23.05 -21.21
N SER A 65 4.99 -24.19 -21.85
CA SER A 65 6.35 -24.69 -22.06
C SER A 65 7.04 -24.14 -23.32
N LEU A 66 6.38 -23.26 -24.08
CA LEU A 66 7.00 -22.61 -25.23
C LEU A 66 8.19 -21.75 -24.78
N PRO A 67 9.30 -21.72 -25.54
CA PRO A 67 10.50 -20.98 -25.15
C PRO A 67 10.28 -19.50 -24.83
N PRO A 68 9.46 -18.73 -25.58
CA PRO A 68 9.19 -17.33 -25.24
C PRO A 68 8.47 -17.15 -23.90
N LEU A 69 7.53 -18.04 -23.57
CA LEU A 69 6.77 -17.97 -22.32
C LEU A 69 7.64 -18.38 -21.12
N GLN A 70 8.47 -19.40 -21.29
CA GLN A 70 9.47 -19.75 -20.28
C GLN A 70 10.48 -18.63 -20.08
N TRP A 71 10.94 -17.99 -21.16
CA TRP A 71 11.88 -16.87 -21.08
C TRP A 71 11.29 -15.69 -20.31
N ILE A 72 10.05 -15.28 -20.59
CA ILE A 72 9.35 -14.27 -19.79
C ILE A 72 9.22 -14.73 -18.33
N GLY A 73 8.88 -16.01 -18.11
CA GLY A 73 8.85 -16.62 -16.79
C GLY A 73 10.19 -16.51 -16.03
N THR A 74 11.32 -16.69 -16.72
CA THR A 74 12.65 -16.52 -16.11
C THR A 74 12.95 -15.07 -15.71
N LEU A 75 12.33 -14.09 -16.38
CA LEU A 75 12.47 -12.67 -16.07
C LEU A 75 11.43 -12.16 -15.07
N SER A 76 10.48 -13.00 -14.66
CA SER A 76 9.26 -12.57 -13.94
C SER A 76 9.55 -11.76 -12.67
N TYR A 77 10.59 -12.10 -11.92
CA TYR A 77 10.98 -11.35 -10.73
C TYR A 77 11.52 -9.95 -11.07
N SER A 78 12.50 -9.86 -11.97
CA SER A 78 13.01 -8.58 -12.45
C SER A 78 11.92 -7.71 -13.09
N LEU A 79 10.98 -8.33 -13.82
CA LEU A 79 9.83 -7.65 -14.42
C LEU A 79 8.85 -7.12 -13.38
N TYR A 80 8.56 -7.90 -12.35
CA TYR A 80 7.79 -7.44 -11.20
C TYR A 80 8.42 -6.21 -10.54
N LEU A 81 9.75 -6.17 -10.45
CA LEU A 81 10.45 -5.05 -9.83
C LEU A 81 10.41 -3.75 -10.65
N TRP A 82 10.53 -3.84 -11.98
CA TRP A 82 10.65 -2.66 -12.84
C TRP A 82 9.35 -2.14 -13.43
N HIS A 83 8.33 -2.98 -13.64
CA HIS A 83 7.09 -2.52 -14.28
C HIS A 83 6.41 -1.41 -13.46
N TRP A 84 6.38 -1.53 -12.12
CA TRP A 84 5.68 -0.57 -11.27
C TRP A 84 6.36 0.81 -11.21
N PRO A 85 7.69 0.94 -10.92
CA PRO A 85 8.37 2.22 -11.00
C PRO A 85 8.21 2.91 -12.36
N VAL A 86 8.38 2.17 -13.47
CA VAL A 86 8.26 2.75 -14.82
C VAL A 86 6.87 3.33 -15.05
N ILE A 87 5.81 2.59 -14.69
CA ILE A 87 4.42 3.05 -14.85
C ILE A 87 4.14 4.25 -13.94
N VAL A 88 4.58 4.23 -12.68
CA VAL A 88 4.36 5.31 -11.72
C VAL A 88 5.05 6.60 -12.16
N TYR A 89 6.33 6.54 -12.50
CA TYR A 89 7.07 7.73 -12.98
C TYR A 89 6.51 8.26 -14.30
N ALA A 90 6.10 7.38 -15.22
CA ALA A 90 5.47 7.80 -16.46
C ALA A 90 4.15 8.55 -16.20
N GLY A 91 3.32 8.06 -15.28
CA GLY A 91 2.07 8.74 -14.89
C GLY A 91 2.28 10.07 -14.15
N MET A 92 3.39 10.22 -13.42
CA MET A 92 3.76 11.50 -12.79
C MET A 92 4.21 12.55 -13.82
N LEU A 93 4.92 12.13 -14.87
CA LEU A 93 5.43 13.02 -15.92
C LEU A 93 4.36 13.35 -16.98
N ALA A 94 3.48 12.41 -17.27
CA ALA A 94 2.41 12.53 -18.25
C ALA A 94 1.12 11.92 -17.68
N PRO A 95 0.20 12.75 -17.13
CA PRO A 95 -1.07 12.28 -16.56
C PRO A 95 -1.92 11.48 -17.55
N GLU A 96 -1.84 11.81 -18.85
CA GLU A 96 -2.53 11.09 -19.92
C GLU A 96 -1.53 10.44 -20.89
N LEU A 97 -1.14 9.20 -20.58
CA LEU A 97 -0.31 8.39 -21.48
C LEU A 97 -1.13 7.88 -22.66
N SER A 98 -0.73 8.24 -23.88
CA SER A 98 -1.22 7.67 -25.14
C SER A 98 -0.84 6.18 -25.26
N VAL A 99 -1.53 5.43 -26.12
CA VAL A 99 -1.26 4.00 -26.36
C VAL A 99 0.22 3.73 -26.71
N PRO A 100 0.87 4.50 -27.61
CA PRO A 100 2.29 4.32 -27.91
C PRO A 100 3.19 4.53 -26.70
N GLN A 101 2.88 5.50 -25.83
CA GLN A 101 3.66 5.75 -24.61
C GLN A 101 3.53 4.60 -23.62
N ARG A 102 2.32 4.04 -23.46
CA ARG A 102 2.10 2.85 -22.61
C ARG A 102 2.88 1.63 -23.11
N LEU A 103 2.89 1.41 -24.43
CA LEU A 103 3.73 0.38 -25.04
C LEU A 103 5.22 0.65 -24.81
N GLY A 104 5.64 1.91 -24.94
CA GLY A 104 7.00 2.35 -24.60
C GLY A 104 7.39 2.06 -23.16
N CYS A 105 6.50 2.30 -22.19
CA CYS A 105 6.71 1.92 -20.78
C CYS A 105 6.88 0.41 -20.62
N GLY A 106 6.07 -0.40 -21.32
CA GLY A 106 6.20 -1.86 -21.29
C GLY A 106 7.55 -2.34 -21.84
N VAL A 107 7.99 -1.76 -22.96
CA VAL A 107 9.31 -2.05 -23.56
C VAL A 107 10.44 -1.63 -22.62
N LEU A 108 10.35 -0.45 -22.02
CA LEU A 108 11.35 0.04 -21.06
C LEU A 108 11.43 -0.87 -19.83
N ALA A 109 10.29 -1.25 -19.25
CA ALA A 109 10.24 -2.18 -18.13
C ALA A 109 10.88 -3.53 -18.50
N LEU A 110 10.56 -4.08 -19.67
CA LEU A 110 11.16 -5.32 -20.14
C LEU A 110 12.67 -5.19 -20.36
N ALA A 111 13.13 -4.10 -20.97
CA ALA A 111 14.56 -3.85 -21.21
C ALA A 111 15.35 -3.76 -19.90
N LEU A 112 14.84 -3.01 -18.92
CA LEU A 112 15.43 -2.93 -17.58
C LEU A 112 15.44 -4.29 -16.90
N SER A 113 14.37 -5.08 -17.07
CA SER A 113 14.27 -6.42 -16.50
C SER A 113 15.28 -7.39 -17.08
N VAL A 114 15.46 -7.39 -18.40
CA VAL A 114 16.50 -8.20 -19.08
C VAL A 114 17.89 -7.79 -18.60
N LEU A 115 18.14 -6.49 -18.49
CA LEU A 115 19.43 -5.96 -18.04
C LEU A 115 19.73 -6.39 -16.60
N THR A 116 18.81 -6.16 -15.66
CA THR A 116 19.02 -6.54 -14.25
C THR A 116 19.02 -8.04 -14.06
N TYR A 117 18.26 -8.78 -14.86
CA TYR A 117 18.30 -10.24 -14.83
C TYR A 117 19.70 -10.75 -15.17
N HIS A 118 20.30 -10.30 -16.28
CA HIS A 118 21.62 -10.80 -16.69
C HIS A 118 22.77 -10.24 -15.87
N LEU A 119 22.66 -9.03 -15.34
CA LEU A 119 23.74 -8.38 -14.58
C LEU A 119 23.67 -8.64 -13.06
N ILE A 120 22.48 -8.90 -12.52
CA ILE A 120 22.27 -9.01 -11.07
C ILE A 120 21.64 -10.37 -10.73
N GLU A 121 20.45 -10.67 -11.25
CA GLU A 121 19.65 -11.82 -10.81
C GLU A 121 20.30 -13.17 -11.18
N ASP A 122 20.71 -13.37 -12.43
CA ASP A 122 21.28 -14.63 -12.90
C ASP A 122 22.68 -14.90 -12.31
N PRO A 123 23.59 -13.90 -12.23
CA PRO A 123 24.83 -14.04 -11.46
C PRO A 123 24.58 -14.34 -9.98
N ALA A 124 23.57 -13.71 -9.37
CA ALA A 124 23.16 -14.00 -8.00
C ALA A 124 22.52 -15.39 -7.83
N ARG A 125 21.81 -15.90 -8.83
CA ARG A 125 21.16 -17.21 -8.74
C ARG A 125 22.13 -18.37 -9.01
N ARG A 126 23.08 -18.16 -9.94
CA ARG A 126 24.02 -19.20 -10.41
C ARG A 126 25.41 -19.09 -9.82
N GLY A 127 25.82 -17.90 -9.37
CA GLY A 127 27.11 -17.65 -8.75
C GLY A 127 27.22 -18.37 -7.40
N ALA A 128 28.43 -18.82 -7.08
CA ALA A 128 28.69 -19.59 -5.87
C ALA A 128 28.60 -18.78 -4.56
N TRP A 129 28.33 -17.47 -4.58
CA TRP A 129 28.23 -16.62 -3.38
C TRP A 129 27.20 -17.11 -2.35
N MET A 130 26.15 -17.85 -2.75
CA MET A 130 25.27 -18.60 -1.83
C MET A 130 25.54 -20.12 -1.78
N ALA A 131 26.24 -20.70 -2.76
CA ALA A 131 26.49 -22.15 -2.86
C ALA A 131 27.78 -22.63 -2.16
N VAL A 132 28.64 -21.71 -1.69
CA VAL A 132 29.86 -22.06 -0.93
C VAL A 132 29.52 -22.87 0.34
N GLY A 133 28.29 -22.77 0.87
CA GLY A 133 27.87 -23.53 2.06
C GLY A 133 27.47 -24.97 1.80
N ALA A 134 27.07 -25.31 0.57
CA ALA A 134 26.51 -26.63 0.25
C ALA A 134 27.49 -27.57 -0.47
N ARG A 135 28.59 -27.06 -1.03
CA ARG A 135 29.54 -27.86 -1.85
C ARG A 135 30.90 -28.13 -1.21
N ALA A 136 31.16 -27.65 0.02
CA ALA A 136 32.44 -27.84 0.71
C ALA A 136 32.55 -29.14 1.54
N PHE A 137 31.81 -30.19 1.20
CA PHE A 137 32.03 -31.53 1.78
C PHE A 137 32.08 -32.59 0.69
N PRO A 138 33.27 -32.91 0.14
CA PRO A 138 33.44 -34.20 -0.50
C PRO A 138 33.19 -35.28 0.56
N LYS A 139 32.42 -36.32 0.19
CA LYS A 139 32.24 -37.53 0.99
C LYS A 139 33.60 -38.21 1.19
N ALA A 140 34.37 -37.79 2.18
CA ALA A 140 35.60 -38.43 2.56
C ALA A 140 35.60 -38.58 4.08
N ILE A 141 35.68 -39.84 4.52
CA ILE A 141 35.74 -40.36 5.90
C ILE A 141 34.38 -40.83 6.47
N PRO A 142 34.11 -42.15 6.45
CA PRO A 142 33.05 -42.77 7.24
C PRO A 142 33.35 -42.54 8.74
N GLY A 143 32.43 -41.90 9.47
CA GLY A 143 32.53 -41.69 10.91
C GLY A 143 32.83 -40.26 11.38
N ALA A 144 33.10 -39.31 10.48
CA ALA A 144 33.22 -37.91 10.86
C ALA A 144 31.83 -37.29 11.10
N LYS A 145 31.61 -36.67 12.27
CA LYS A 145 30.39 -35.89 12.55
C LYS A 145 30.33 -34.70 11.57
N PRO A 146 29.17 -34.38 10.97
CA PRO A 146 29.06 -33.27 10.02
C PRO A 146 29.46 -31.97 10.74
N LEU A 147 30.53 -31.33 10.26
CA LEU A 147 30.89 -30.00 10.73
C LEU A 147 29.74 -29.07 10.33
N ARG A 148 29.02 -28.53 11.32
CA ARG A 148 27.96 -27.54 11.08
C ARG A 148 28.56 -26.41 10.24
N ALA A 149 28.01 -26.20 9.04
CA ALA A 149 28.39 -25.09 8.18
C ALA A 149 28.43 -23.80 9.02
N PHE A 150 29.58 -23.11 9.01
CA PHE A 150 29.81 -21.92 9.81
C PHE A 150 28.68 -20.90 9.54
N PRO A 151 27.96 -20.41 10.57
CA PRO A 151 26.90 -19.40 10.40
C PRO A 151 27.42 -18.12 9.72
N GLY A 152 28.73 -17.87 9.76
CA GLY A 152 29.39 -16.75 9.08
C GLY A 152 29.24 -16.72 7.56
N LEU A 153 29.02 -17.85 6.89
CA LEU A 153 28.96 -17.90 5.43
C LEU A 153 27.64 -17.37 4.85
N VAL A 154 26.56 -17.42 5.62
CA VAL A 154 25.26 -16.80 5.27
C VAL A 154 25.14 -15.43 5.94
N LEU A 155 25.70 -15.28 7.14
CA LEU A 155 25.62 -14.06 7.93
C LEU A 155 26.41 -12.90 7.28
N VAL A 156 27.57 -13.15 6.68
CA VAL A 156 28.37 -12.08 6.04
C VAL A 156 27.69 -11.51 4.79
N PRO A 157 27.21 -12.31 3.81
CA PRO A 157 26.42 -11.78 2.70
C PRO A 157 25.11 -11.14 3.16
N ALA A 158 24.43 -11.69 4.17
CA ALA A 158 23.21 -11.10 4.71
C ALA A 158 23.48 -9.75 5.39
N LEU A 159 24.55 -9.63 6.19
CA LEU A 159 24.98 -8.37 6.80
C LEU A 159 25.46 -7.37 5.76
N MET A 160 26.15 -7.81 4.70
CA MET A 160 26.54 -6.94 3.60
C MET A 160 25.33 -6.45 2.81
N LEU A 161 24.40 -7.33 2.43
CA LEU A 161 23.15 -6.93 1.75
C LEU A 161 22.30 -6.00 2.62
N THR A 162 22.21 -6.29 3.93
CA THR A 162 21.49 -5.43 4.87
C THR A 162 22.20 -4.10 5.04
N GLY A 163 23.53 -4.10 5.20
CA GLY A 163 24.35 -2.90 5.33
C GLY A 163 24.32 -2.03 4.08
N THR A 164 24.44 -2.63 2.89
CA THR A 164 24.29 -1.94 1.60
C THR A 164 22.87 -1.44 1.41
N GLY A 165 21.85 -2.23 1.76
CA GLY A 165 20.44 -1.81 1.71
C GLY A 165 20.17 -0.61 2.62
N VAL A 166 20.68 -0.65 3.86
CA VAL A 166 20.60 0.48 4.81
C VAL A 166 21.37 1.69 4.29
N ALA A 167 22.58 1.50 3.75
CA ALA A 167 23.38 2.59 3.20
C ALA A 167 22.73 3.23 1.98
N VAL A 168 22.14 2.43 1.08
CA VAL A 168 21.40 2.92 -0.10
C VAL A 168 20.10 3.60 0.33
N ALA A 169 19.35 3.04 1.28
CA ALA A 169 18.16 3.68 1.83
C ALA A 169 18.50 5.02 2.51
N TYR A 170 19.57 5.05 3.31
CA TYR A 170 20.06 6.26 3.95
C TYR A 170 20.56 7.28 2.93
N ALA A 171 21.33 6.86 1.92
CA ALA A 171 21.79 7.73 0.86
C ALA A 171 20.62 8.29 0.05
N ASN A 172 19.63 7.47 -0.31
CA ASN A 172 18.42 7.92 -1.00
C ASN A 172 17.62 8.90 -0.15
N ALA A 173 17.43 8.62 1.15
CA ALA A 173 16.78 9.53 2.07
C ALA A 173 17.55 10.86 2.16
N HIS A 174 18.88 10.79 2.29
CA HIS A 174 19.74 11.97 2.38
C HIS A 174 19.79 12.78 1.07
N LEU A 175 19.80 12.12 -0.09
CA LEU A 175 19.72 12.77 -1.41
C LEU A 175 18.36 13.40 -1.63
N ALA A 176 17.28 12.72 -1.24
CA ALA A 176 15.92 13.25 -1.27
C ALA A 176 15.77 14.48 -0.36
N THR A 177 16.50 14.53 0.76
CA THR A 177 16.46 15.65 1.71
C THR A 177 17.53 16.71 1.48
N ARG A 178 18.53 16.46 0.63
CA ARG A 178 19.68 17.35 0.40
C ARG A 178 19.29 18.73 -0.13
N ASN A 179 18.22 18.79 -0.91
CA ASN A 179 17.69 20.01 -1.52
C ASN A 179 16.34 20.43 -0.91
N ILE A 180 15.97 19.90 0.26
CA ILE A 180 14.76 20.32 0.97
C ILE A 180 14.96 21.73 1.48
N GLY A 181 14.13 22.65 0.96
CA GLY A 181 14.10 24.04 1.39
C GLY A 181 13.78 24.15 2.90
N PRO A 182 14.10 25.28 3.54
CA PRO A 182 13.86 25.47 4.98
C PRO A 182 12.41 25.16 5.41
N GLU A 183 11.43 25.45 4.55
CA GLU A 183 10.02 25.17 4.80
C GLU A 183 9.68 23.68 4.79
N GLN A 184 10.30 22.90 3.89
CA GLN A 184 10.03 21.47 3.76
C GLN A 184 10.68 20.66 4.90
N ARG A 185 11.76 21.16 5.53
CA ARG A 185 12.35 20.54 6.74
C ARG A 185 11.39 20.56 7.92
N GLY A 186 10.57 21.60 8.02
CA GLY A 186 9.51 21.66 9.05
C GLY A 186 8.47 20.56 8.87
N ILE A 187 8.14 20.23 7.62
CA ILE A 187 7.23 19.12 7.27
C ILE A 187 7.85 17.78 7.65
N GLU A 188 9.11 17.55 7.29
CA GLU A 188 9.85 16.32 7.64
C GLU A 188 9.88 16.09 9.16
N GLN A 189 10.27 17.11 9.93
CA GLN A 189 10.30 17.03 11.40
C GLN A 189 8.91 16.83 12.02
N ALA A 190 7.85 17.34 11.40
CA ALA A 190 6.49 17.14 11.85
C ALA A 190 5.98 15.71 11.58
N VAL A 191 6.49 15.03 10.53
CA VAL A 191 6.10 13.65 10.18
C VAL A 191 6.71 12.63 11.14
N GLU A 192 7.90 12.89 11.69
CA GLU A 192 8.58 11.99 12.63
C GLU A 192 7.89 11.87 14.00
N ARG A 193 6.96 12.77 14.32
CA ARG A 193 6.31 12.83 15.63
C ARG A 193 4.81 12.61 15.50
N PRO A 194 4.17 11.86 16.42
CA PRO A 194 2.73 11.83 16.48
C PRO A 194 2.21 13.26 16.74
N SER A 195 1.01 13.55 16.23
CA SER A 195 0.29 14.77 16.60
C SER A 195 0.10 14.83 18.12
N ILE A 196 0.04 16.03 18.70
CA ILE A 196 -0.09 16.19 20.16
C ILE A 196 -1.31 15.41 20.68
N ALA A 197 -2.43 15.43 19.95
CA ALA A 197 -3.63 14.70 20.36
C ALA A 197 -3.36 13.20 20.53
N ARG A 198 -2.75 12.54 19.52
CA ARG A 198 -2.42 11.11 19.58
C ARG A 198 -1.23 10.78 20.49
N ALA A 199 -0.35 11.74 20.71
CA ALA A 199 0.78 11.59 21.64
C ALA A 199 0.30 11.50 23.09
N VAL A 200 -0.74 12.28 23.44
CA VAL A 200 -1.36 12.27 24.78
C VAL A 200 -2.27 11.06 24.95
N ASP A 201 -3.16 10.82 23.98
CA ASP A 201 -4.03 9.65 23.99
C ASP A 201 -4.34 9.23 22.55
N LYS A 202 -3.95 8.00 22.21
CA LYS A 202 -4.20 7.42 20.88
C LYS A 202 -5.68 7.41 20.52
N ASN A 203 -6.57 7.36 21.51
CA ASN A 203 -8.02 7.35 21.33
C ASN A 203 -8.63 8.73 21.11
N CYS A 204 -7.82 9.81 21.07
CA CYS A 204 -8.31 11.12 20.62
C CYS A 204 -8.71 11.12 19.14
N LEU A 205 -8.14 10.20 18.35
CA LEU A 205 -8.62 9.86 17.01
C LEU A 205 -9.41 8.55 17.10
N ALA A 206 -10.73 8.66 17.03
CA ALA A 206 -11.62 7.51 17.06
C ALA A 206 -11.39 6.63 15.81
N ASP A 207 -11.46 5.30 16.00
CA ASP A 207 -11.32 4.35 14.91
C ASP A 207 -12.52 4.35 13.94
N PHE A 208 -12.53 3.39 13.00
CA PHE A 208 -13.60 3.29 12.02
C PHE A 208 -14.97 2.94 12.62
N GLN A 209 -15.04 2.10 13.66
CA GLN A 209 -16.31 1.56 14.15
C GLN A 209 -16.91 2.37 15.32
N THR A 210 -16.10 3.19 15.99
CA THR A 210 -16.53 3.98 17.15
C THR A 210 -17.57 5.02 16.75
N VAL A 211 -18.74 4.97 17.38
CA VAL A 211 -19.86 5.92 17.13
C VAL A 211 -19.89 7.04 18.17
N THR A 212 -19.57 6.75 19.43
CA THR A 212 -19.62 7.76 20.50
C THR A 212 -18.41 8.70 20.41
N PRO A 213 -18.61 10.02 20.32
CA PRO A 213 -17.51 10.97 20.33
C PRO A 213 -16.75 10.95 21.65
N LYS A 214 -15.43 11.19 21.58
CA LYS A 214 -14.58 11.37 22.74
C LYS A 214 -13.91 12.74 22.66
N PRO A 215 -14.30 13.72 23.49
CA PRO A 215 -13.59 14.98 23.55
C PRO A 215 -12.21 14.79 24.18
N CYS A 216 -11.16 15.20 23.48
CA CYS A 216 -9.85 15.42 24.10
C CYS A 216 -9.62 16.91 24.32
N MET A 217 -9.36 17.29 25.57
CA MET A 217 -9.21 18.69 25.99
C MET A 217 -7.75 19.03 26.26
N PHE A 218 -7.30 20.17 25.75
CA PHE A 218 -5.94 20.67 25.90
C PHE A 218 -5.97 22.13 26.34
N GLY A 219 -5.03 22.52 27.21
CA GLY A 219 -4.97 23.85 27.80
C GLY A 219 -5.61 23.90 29.20
N PRO A 220 -5.71 25.11 29.80
CA PRO A 220 -6.28 25.29 31.14
C PRO A 220 -7.75 24.87 31.21
N ALA A 221 -8.16 24.25 32.32
CA ALA A 221 -9.55 23.81 32.51
C ALA A 221 -10.53 25.00 32.60
N ASP A 222 -10.05 26.11 33.17
CA ASP A 222 -10.73 27.38 33.43
C ASP A 222 -10.52 28.44 32.32
N ALA A 223 -9.94 28.05 31.19
CA ALA A 223 -9.68 28.97 30.08
C ALA A 223 -10.96 29.70 29.63
N THR A 224 -10.85 31.01 29.43
CA THR A 224 -11.98 31.88 29.06
C THR A 224 -12.44 31.69 27.61
N ARG A 225 -11.60 31.09 26.76
CA ARG A 225 -11.87 30.84 25.34
C ARG A 225 -11.80 29.35 25.05
N THR A 226 -12.79 28.84 24.32
CA THR A 226 -12.78 27.47 23.79
C THR A 226 -12.76 27.50 22.27
N ILE A 227 -11.85 26.75 21.68
CA ILE A 227 -11.79 26.45 20.24
C ILE A 227 -11.96 24.94 20.07
N VAL A 228 -12.73 24.53 19.08
CA VAL A 228 -12.86 23.12 18.71
C VAL A 228 -12.09 22.83 17.43
N LEU A 229 -11.40 21.70 17.38
CA LEU A 229 -10.87 21.10 16.14
C LEU A 229 -11.72 19.88 15.79
N PHE A 230 -12.29 19.85 14.59
CA PHE A 230 -13.28 18.84 14.19
C PHE A 230 -12.98 18.26 12.80
N GLY A 231 -12.98 16.93 12.69
CA GLY A 231 -12.87 16.22 11.41
C GLY A 231 -12.17 14.86 11.50
N ASP A 232 -11.35 14.54 10.50
CA ASP A 232 -10.69 13.23 10.38
C ASP A 232 -9.18 13.27 10.71
N SER A 233 -8.41 12.31 10.18
CA SER A 233 -6.95 12.29 10.32
C SER A 233 -6.26 13.53 9.71
N HIS A 234 -6.90 14.28 8.81
CA HIS A 234 -6.41 15.57 8.34
C HIS A 234 -6.70 16.69 9.34
N ALA A 235 -7.78 16.62 10.12
CA ALA A 235 -7.94 17.51 11.27
C ALA A 235 -6.90 17.20 12.35
N ASP A 236 -6.60 15.93 12.61
CA ASP A 236 -5.58 15.53 13.60
C ASP A 236 -4.21 16.21 13.36
N GLN A 237 -3.81 16.41 12.11
CA GLN A 237 -2.58 17.12 11.74
C GLN A 237 -2.53 18.57 12.25
N TRP A 238 -3.69 19.22 12.39
CA TRP A 238 -3.80 20.58 12.94
C TRP A 238 -3.79 20.63 14.47
N SER A 239 -3.91 19.49 15.16
CA SER A 239 -3.94 19.49 16.63
C SER A 239 -2.65 20.07 17.22
N THR A 240 -1.48 19.70 16.69
CA THR A 240 -0.18 20.21 17.16
C THR A 240 -0.08 21.73 17.09
N PRO A 241 -0.20 22.38 15.91
CA PRO A 241 -0.07 23.83 15.82
C PRO A 241 -1.17 24.57 16.60
N LEU A 242 -2.41 24.06 16.62
CA LEU A 242 -3.50 24.70 17.36
C LEU A 242 -3.30 24.64 18.87
N ILE A 243 -2.92 23.49 19.40
CA ILE A 243 -2.67 23.30 20.84
C ILE A 243 -1.49 24.16 21.28
N GLU A 244 -0.41 24.20 20.48
CA GLU A 244 0.77 25.02 20.81
C GLU A 244 0.46 26.52 20.73
N ALA A 245 -0.33 26.97 19.75
CA ALA A 245 -0.78 28.35 19.68
C ALA A 245 -1.71 28.73 20.86
N ALA A 246 -2.56 27.80 21.29
CA ALA A 246 -3.51 28.01 22.39
C ALA A 246 -2.84 28.14 23.76
N ARG A 247 -1.70 27.44 23.98
CA ARG A 247 -0.88 27.56 25.20
C ARG A 247 -0.47 29.00 25.50
N ARG A 248 -0.37 29.86 24.48
CA ARG A 248 0.09 31.25 24.63
C ARG A 248 -1.03 32.26 24.94
N ASN A 249 -2.31 31.86 24.86
CA ASN A 249 -3.44 32.78 24.73
C ASN A 249 -4.66 32.47 25.63
N ASP A 250 -4.47 31.79 26.76
CA ASP A 250 -5.56 31.37 27.68
C ASP A 250 -6.75 30.73 26.93
N THR A 251 -6.44 29.74 26.10
CA THR A 251 -7.43 29.10 25.24
C THR A 251 -7.41 27.59 25.43
N LYS A 252 -8.58 27.00 25.62
CA LYS A 252 -8.79 25.56 25.64
C LYS A 252 -9.09 25.07 24.22
N ILE A 253 -8.40 24.02 23.80
CA ILE A 253 -8.69 23.29 22.56
C ILE A 253 -9.43 22.00 22.91
N ILE A 254 -10.54 21.74 22.24
CA ILE A 254 -11.24 20.45 22.31
C ILE A 254 -11.16 19.80 20.93
N THR A 255 -10.71 18.56 20.84
CA THR A 255 -10.62 17.84 19.56
C THR A 255 -11.70 16.76 19.47
N TYR A 256 -12.40 16.73 18.34
CA TYR A 256 -13.30 15.66 17.93
C TYR A 256 -12.79 15.09 16.59
N LEU A 257 -12.11 13.95 16.65
CA LEU A 257 -11.41 13.38 15.50
C LEU A 257 -11.84 11.93 15.26
N LYS A 258 -12.09 11.55 14.01
CA LYS A 258 -12.42 10.16 13.64
C LYS A 258 -11.83 9.72 12.30
N SER A 259 -11.27 8.52 12.24
CA SER A 259 -10.63 7.97 11.03
C SER A 259 -11.55 8.01 9.80
N SER A 260 -11.08 8.68 8.75
CA SER A 260 -11.78 8.85 7.47
C SER A 260 -13.20 9.43 7.57
N CYS A 261 -13.53 10.12 8.66
CA CYS A 261 -14.85 10.71 8.86
C CYS A 261 -14.83 12.23 8.67
N ARG A 262 -15.36 12.66 7.52
CA ARG A 262 -15.43 14.08 7.15
C ARG A 262 -16.32 14.85 8.12
N ALA A 263 -15.90 16.07 8.44
CA ALA A 263 -16.69 16.99 9.24
C ALA A 263 -17.91 17.52 8.46
N SER A 264 -17.76 17.71 7.14
CA SER A 264 -18.88 18.03 6.24
C SER A 264 -19.95 16.95 6.32
N ARG A 265 -21.23 17.34 6.38
CA ARG A 265 -22.39 16.43 6.37
C ARG A 265 -22.55 15.74 5.01
N LEU A 266 -21.69 14.78 4.75
CA LEU A 266 -21.61 14.01 3.52
C LEU A 266 -21.44 12.52 3.86
N SER A 267 -22.44 11.71 3.51
CA SER A 267 -22.35 10.25 3.60
C SER A 267 -21.50 9.71 2.46
N THR A 268 -20.55 8.85 2.79
CA THR A 268 -19.57 8.30 1.85
C THR A 268 -19.31 6.82 2.13
N PHE A 269 -18.91 6.09 1.09
CA PHE A 269 -18.40 4.72 1.22
C PHE A 269 -17.05 4.70 1.92
N ASN A 270 -16.85 3.79 2.86
CA ASN A 270 -15.57 3.59 3.53
C ASN A 270 -14.80 2.44 2.87
N THR A 271 -13.58 2.71 2.40
CA THR A 271 -12.76 1.73 1.70
C THR A 271 -12.16 0.64 2.60
N VAL A 272 -12.06 0.89 3.91
CA VAL A 272 -11.56 -0.08 4.90
C VAL A 272 -12.69 -1.02 5.34
N LEU A 273 -13.88 -0.48 5.65
CA LEU A 273 -15.05 -1.26 6.05
C LEU A 273 -15.81 -1.87 4.86
N LYS A 274 -15.53 -1.40 3.64
CA LYS A 274 -16.17 -1.84 2.38
C LYS A 274 -17.70 -1.71 2.39
N ARG A 275 -18.21 -0.62 2.98
CA ARG A 275 -19.65 -0.29 3.03
C ARG A 275 -19.88 1.20 3.28
N ASP A 276 -21.13 1.63 3.20
CA ASP A 276 -21.55 2.97 3.60
C ASP A 276 -21.15 3.25 5.05
N TYR A 277 -20.57 4.43 5.27
CA TYR A 277 -19.91 4.76 6.52
C TYR A 277 -20.90 5.31 7.57
N THR A 278 -21.93 4.53 7.90
CA THR A 278 -23.00 4.95 8.82
C THR A 278 -22.51 5.35 10.21
N GLU A 279 -21.42 4.75 10.70
CA GLU A 279 -20.80 5.09 11.97
C GLU A 279 -20.21 6.51 11.97
N CYS A 280 -19.70 6.96 10.82
CA CYS A 280 -19.24 8.34 10.67
C CYS A 280 -20.42 9.31 10.74
N ASP A 281 -21.52 8.98 10.06
CA ASP A 281 -22.71 9.84 10.06
C ASP A 281 -23.29 9.98 11.48
N ALA A 282 -23.44 8.88 12.20
CA ALA A 282 -23.92 8.88 13.57
C ALA A 282 -22.95 9.58 14.55
N TRP A 283 -21.64 9.35 14.41
CA TRP A 283 -20.62 10.02 15.21
C TRP A 283 -20.60 11.53 14.97
N ARG A 284 -20.70 11.96 13.71
CA ARG A 284 -20.66 13.37 13.31
C ARG A 284 -21.80 14.15 13.94
N GLU A 285 -23.02 13.62 13.92
CA GLU A 285 -24.17 14.29 14.54
C GLU A 285 -24.02 14.41 16.06
N GLN A 286 -23.51 13.37 16.73
CA GLN A 286 -23.23 13.42 18.17
C GLN A 286 -22.12 14.42 18.50
N ALA A 287 -21.04 14.44 17.71
CA ALA A 287 -19.93 15.37 17.90
C ALA A 287 -20.41 16.82 17.71
N ILE A 288 -21.18 17.11 16.65
CA ILE A 288 -21.72 18.47 16.42
C ILE A 288 -22.63 18.89 17.58
N SER A 289 -23.46 17.97 18.11
CA SER A 289 -24.29 18.23 19.30
C SER A 289 -23.44 18.59 20.53
N GLU A 290 -22.33 17.87 20.77
CA GLU A 290 -21.38 18.18 21.85
C GLU A 290 -20.66 19.51 21.64
N ILE A 291 -20.24 19.80 20.40
CA ILE A 291 -19.60 21.06 20.01
C ILE A 291 -20.53 22.24 20.32
N ILE A 292 -21.81 22.15 19.94
CA ILE A 292 -22.80 23.19 20.24
C ILE A 292 -22.93 23.40 21.76
N ARG A 293 -22.94 22.31 22.55
CA ARG A 293 -22.99 22.41 24.04
C ARG A 293 -21.77 23.12 24.63
N HIS A 294 -20.60 22.94 24.04
CA HIS A 294 -19.38 23.63 24.50
C HIS A 294 -19.36 25.13 24.19
N LYS A 295 -20.25 25.63 23.31
CA LYS A 295 -20.32 27.05 22.89
C LYS A 295 -18.94 27.63 22.53
N PRO A 296 -18.17 26.99 21.63
CA PRO A 296 -16.85 27.48 21.28
C PRO A 296 -16.93 28.82 20.56
N ARG A 297 -15.86 29.61 20.68
CA ARG A 297 -15.71 30.86 19.93
C ARG A 297 -15.36 30.61 18.46
N LEU A 298 -14.72 29.48 18.17
CA LEU A 298 -14.30 29.07 16.83
C LEU A 298 -14.32 27.55 16.73
N VAL A 299 -14.79 27.04 15.59
CA VAL A 299 -14.62 25.64 15.19
C VAL A 299 -13.69 25.62 13.98
N VAL A 300 -12.57 24.93 14.10
CA VAL A 300 -11.63 24.67 13.00
C VAL A 300 -11.98 23.33 12.40
N ILE A 301 -12.35 23.33 11.12
CA ILE A 301 -12.71 22.14 10.36
C ILE A 301 -11.57 21.80 9.40
N SER A 302 -11.19 20.52 9.35
CA SER A 302 -10.28 19.98 8.35
C SER A 302 -10.64 18.52 8.06
N GLU A 303 -10.55 18.12 6.81
CA GLU A 303 -11.03 16.81 6.37
C GLU A 303 -10.31 16.38 5.08
N PHE A 304 -10.33 15.07 4.82
CA PHE A 304 -9.75 14.53 3.60
C PHE A 304 -10.50 15.00 2.35
N SER A 305 -9.73 15.42 1.36
CA SER A 305 -10.23 16.00 0.10
C SER A 305 -11.31 15.16 -0.57
N ILE A 306 -12.31 15.85 -1.11
CA ILE A 306 -13.31 15.27 -2.02
C ILE A 306 -12.70 14.83 -3.35
N GLY A 307 -11.47 15.24 -3.66
CA GLY A 307 -10.73 14.83 -4.86
C GLY A 307 -10.78 13.32 -5.09
N ASN A 308 -10.74 12.52 -4.02
CA ASN A 308 -10.79 11.06 -4.09
C ASN A 308 -12.16 10.51 -4.47
N LEU A 309 -13.25 11.24 -4.21
CA LEU A 309 -14.59 10.86 -4.61
C LEU A 309 -14.87 11.24 -6.08
N ILE A 310 -14.21 12.29 -6.56
CA ILE A 310 -14.51 12.87 -7.87
C ILE A 310 -13.48 12.53 -8.95
N ARG A 311 -12.33 11.95 -8.60
CA ARG A 311 -11.20 11.73 -9.53
C ARG A 311 -11.63 10.95 -10.78
N ASP A 312 -12.42 9.91 -10.56
CA ASP A 312 -12.78 8.95 -11.60
C ASP A 312 -14.19 9.21 -12.17
N LEU A 313 -14.84 10.31 -11.76
CA LEU A 313 -16.18 10.70 -12.21
C LEU A 313 -16.15 11.53 -13.51
N PRO A 314 -17.15 11.35 -14.40
CA PRO A 314 -17.39 12.26 -15.52
C PRO A 314 -17.61 13.71 -15.06
N ALA A 315 -17.33 14.68 -15.95
CA ALA A 315 -17.34 16.10 -15.59
C ALA A 315 -18.65 16.58 -14.94
N ALA A 316 -19.81 16.14 -15.44
CA ALA A 316 -21.11 16.51 -14.89
C ALA A 316 -21.33 15.96 -13.47
N GLU A 317 -20.94 14.69 -13.24
CA GLU A 317 -21.03 14.04 -11.92
C GLU A 317 -20.07 14.68 -10.91
N ARG A 318 -18.88 15.11 -11.35
CA ARG A 318 -17.96 15.89 -10.50
C ARG A 318 -18.60 17.18 -10.01
N THR A 319 -19.26 17.93 -10.88
CA THR A 319 -19.93 19.18 -10.49
C THR A 319 -21.05 18.92 -9.47
N ALA A 320 -21.84 17.86 -9.68
CA ALA A 320 -22.89 17.46 -8.74
C ALA A 320 -22.31 17.06 -7.36
N GLU A 321 -21.25 16.25 -7.33
CA GLU A 321 -20.61 15.84 -6.07
C GLU A 321 -19.95 17.00 -5.34
N VAL A 322 -19.33 17.95 -6.05
CA VAL A 322 -18.80 19.19 -5.45
C VAL A 322 -19.93 19.99 -4.81
N ALA A 323 -21.08 20.14 -5.48
CA ALA A 323 -22.23 20.83 -4.93
C ALA A 323 -22.80 20.11 -3.68
N ARG A 324 -22.86 18.77 -3.72
CA ARG A 324 -23.29 17.94 -2.58
C ARG A 324 -22.38 18.13 -1.37
N TRP A 325 -21.06 18.12 -1.58
CA TRP A 325 -20.08 18.41 -0.52
C TRP A 325 -20.22 19.83 0.03
N GLN A 326 -20.36 20.84 -0.84
CA GLN A 326 -20.54 22.24 -0.40
C GLN A 326 -21.80 22.42 0.45
N ALA A 327 -22.90 21.77 0.07
CA ALA A 327 -24.12 21.76 0.87
C ALA A 327 -23.90 21.09 2.22
N GLY A 328 -23.23 19.94 2.24
CA GLY A 328 -22.82 19.23 3.46
C GLY A 328 -21.99 20.12 4.38
N LEU A 329 -20.95 20.78 3.85
CA LEU A 329 -20.09 21.69 4.63
C LEU A 329 -20.84 22.91 5.16
N ARG A 330 -21.75 23.52 4.38
CA ARG A 330 -22.57 24.64 4.85
C ARG A 330 -23.56 24.23 5.94
N SER A 331 -24.04 22.99 5.87
CA SER A 331 -24.97 22.47 6.85
C SER A 331 -24.30 22.01 8.13
N THR A 332 -23.00 21.69 8.10
CA THR A 332 -22.17 21.32 9.27
C THR A 332 -22.09 22.47 10.27
#